data_AF-A0A9D0XWR6-F1
#
_entry.id   AF-A0A9D0XWR6-F1
#
_cell.length_a   1.000
_cell.length_b   1.000
_cell.length_c   1.000
_cell.angle_alpha   90.00
_cell.angle_beta   90.00
_cell.angle_gamma   90.00
#
_symmetry.space_group_name_H-M   'P 1'
#
loop_
_entity.id
_entity.type
_entity.pdbx_description
1 polymer ?
#
loop_
_entity_poly.entity_id
_entity_poly.type
_entity_poly.pdbx_seq_one_letter_code
_entity_poly.pdbx_strand_id
1 'polypeptide(L)' 'MRILMLDLDTLRPDHLHCYGYGRNTSPALDSICADGMRFDNYYCSDAPCLPSRASLITGTADTKTV' A
#
# COMPACT_ATOMS: atom_id res chain seq x y z
N MET A 1 -2.40 13.42 -18.55
CA MET A 1 -1.87 12.44 -17.58
C MET A 1 -3.05 11.89 -16.79
N ARG A 2 -3.14 10.57 -16.62
CA ARG A 2 -4.24 9.90 -15.91
C ARG A 2 -3.63 9.09 -14.76
N ILE A 3 -4.28 9.08 -13.61
CA ILE A 3 -3.79 8.42 -12.39
C ILE A 3 -4.83 7.39 -11.94
N LEU A 4 -4.37 6.18 -11.62
CA LEU A 4 -5.15 5.13 -10.97
C LEU A 4 -4.48 4.85 -9.62
N MET A 5 -5.25 4.97 -8.54
CA MET A 5 -4.80 4.67 -7.18
C MET A 5 -5.53 3.43 -6.68
N LEU A 6 -4.78 2.44 -6.21
CA LEU A 6 -5.29 1.18 -5.67
C LEU A 6 -4.93 1.10 -4.19
N ASP A 7 -5.95 1.04 -3.33
CA ASP A 7 -5.81 0.78 -1.89
C ASP A 7 -6.33 -0.62 -1.59
N LEU A 8 -5.58 -1.41 -0.82
CA LEU A 8 -5.88 -2.81 -0.51
C LEU A 8 -6.03 -2.95 1.00
N ASP A 9 -7.25 -3.20 1.46
CA ASP A 9 -7.55 -3.25 2.89
C ASP A 9 -6.85 -4.43 3.56
N THR A 10 -6.25 -4.17 4.74
CA THR A 10 -5.59 -5.18 5.59
C THR A 10 -4.47 -6.01 4.95
N LEU A 11 -3.92 -5.55 3.81
CA LEU A 11 -2.89 -6.30 3.10
C LEU A 11 -1.53 -6.19 3.80
N ARG A 12 -0.96 -7.33 4.17
CA ARG A 12 0.41 -7.41 4.68
C ARG A 12 1.41 -7.62 3.54
N PRO A 13 2.58 -6.95 3.54
CA PRO A 13 3.57 -7.10 2.49
C PRO A 13 4.12 -8.53 2.42
N ASP A 14 4.29 -9.21 3.56
CA ASP A 14 4.80 -10.59 3.62
C ASP A 14 3.85 -11.66 3.03
N HIS A 15 2.68 -11.26 2.54
CA HIS A 15 1.73 -12.12 1.82
C HIS A 15 1.70 -11.86 0.30
N LEU A 16 2.63 -11.04 -0.20
CA LEU A 16 2.83 -10.76 -1.61
C LEU A 16 4.10 -11.46 -2.13
N HIS A 17 4.00 -12.08 -3.30
CA HIS A 17 5.13 -12.80 -3.89
C HIS A 17 6.31 -11.85 -4.18
N CYS A 18 6.04 -10.65 -4.68
CA CYS A 18 7.06 -9.61 -4.89
C CYS A 18 7.78 -9.11 -3.62
N TYR A 19 7.31 -9.48 -2.42
CA TYR A 19 7.97 -9.22 -1.14
C TYR A 19 8.54 -10.51 -0.50
N GLY A 20 8.59 -11.62 -1.24
CA GLY A 20 9.19 -12.88 -0.80
C GLY A 20 8.21 -13.94 -0.29
N TYR A 21 6.89 -13.74 -0.46
CA TYR A 21 5.92 -14.77 -0.09
C TYR A 21 6.04 -16.01 -1.00
N GLY A 22 6.10 -17.19 -0.38
CA GLY A 22 6.34 -18.45 -1.10
C GLY A 22 5.18 -18.94 -1.98
N ARG A 23 4.01 -18.31 -1.91
CA ARG A 23 2.83 -18.66 -2.72
C ARG A 23 2.59 -17.59 -3.78
N ASN A 24 2.18 -18.01 -4.97
CA ASN A 24 1.79 -17.10 -6.04
C ASN A 24 0.36 -16.55 -5.80
N THR A 25 0.24 -15.54 -4.96
CA THR A 25 -1.04 -14.88 -4.59
C THR A 25 -1.33 -13.63 -5.41
N SER A 26 -0.32 -13.04 -6.05
CA SER A 26 -0.39 -11.67 -6.57
C SER A 26 0.29 -11.46 -7.93
N PRO A 27 0.09 -12.32 -8.95
CA PRO A 27 0.88 -12.27 -10.19
C PRO A 27 0.74 -10.94 -10.95
N ALA A 28 -0.41 -10.27 -10.87
CA ALA A 28 -0.61 -8.95 -11.48
C ALA A 28 0.13 -7.83 -10.73
N LEU A 29 0.27 -7.92 -9.41
CA LEU A 29 1.09 -6.98 -8.65
C LEU A 29 2.58 -7.23 -8.90
N ASP A 30 2.97 -8.50 -9.07
CA ASP A 30 4.36 -8.86 -9.35
C ASP A 30 4.84 -8.26 -10.67
N SER A 31 4.02 -8.26 -11.73
CA SER A 31 4.36 -7.59 -12.99
C SER A 31 4.47 -6.07 -12.83
N ILE A 32 3.58 -5.44 -12.04
CA ILE A 32 3.65 -4.01 -11.75
C ILE A 32 4.94 -3.67 -10.98
N CYS A 33 5.35 -4.51 -10.03
CA CYS A 33 6.59 -4.33 -9.27
C CYS A 33 7.84 -4.55 -10.13
N ALA A 34 7.79 -5.43 -11.13
CA ALA A 34 8.91 -5.69 -12.04
C ALA A 34 9.14 -4.53 -13.01
N ASP A 35 8.06 -3.92 -13.52
CA ASP A 35 8.13 -2.81 -14.49
C ASP A 35 8.19 -1.43 -13.81
N GLY A 36 7.92 -1.37 -12.51
CA GLY A 36 7.77 -0.13 -11.74
C GLY A 36 8.79 0.02 -10.60
N MET A 37 8.36 0.72 -9.56
CA MET A 37 9.13 0.91 -8.33
C MET A 37 8.37 0.32 -7.14
N ARG A 38 9.09 -0.39 -6.28
CA ARG A 38 8.59 -1.01 -5.05
C ARG A 38 9.35 -0.42 -3.86
N PHE A 39 8.63 -0.07 -2.80
CA PHE A 39 9.21 0.48 -1.58
C PHE A 39 9.27 -0.60 -0.50
N ASP A 40 10.47 -0.93 -0.02
CA ASP A 40 10.63 -1.88 1.09
C ASP A 40 10.22 -1.27 2.44
N ASN A 41 10.28 0.05 2.56
CA ASN A 41 9.97 0.80 3.78
C ASN A 41 8.78 1.75 3.53
N TYR A 42 7.57 1.21 3.57
CA TYR A 42 6.31 1.97 3.51
C TYR A 42 5.52 1.76 4.81
N TYR A 43 5.12 2.86 5.45
CA TYR A 43 4.39 2.84 6.72
C TYR A 43 3.11 3.66 6.59
N CYS A 44 2.01 3.14 7.12
CA CYS A 44 0.78 3.90 7.29
C CYS A 44 0.93 4.91 8.44
N SER A 45 0.21 6.03 8.36
CA SER A 45 0.25 7.06 9.41
C SER A 45 -0.39 6.58 10.72
N ASP A 46 -1.42 5.74 10.62
CA ASP A 46 -2.13 5.15 11.76
C ASP A 46 -2.59 3.70 11.46
N ALA A 47 -2.94 2.94 12.50
CA ALA A 47 -3.32 1.51 12.44
C ALA A 47 -4.83 1.25 12.70
N PRO A 48 -5.72 2.22 12.48
CA PRO A 48 -7.09 1.94 12.01
C PRO A 48 -7.34 2.40 10.55
N CYS A 49 -8.29 1.76 9.85
CA CYS A 49 -8.51 1.98 8.42
C CYS A 49 -8.95 3.42 8.07
N LEU A 50 -9.83 4.03 8.87
CA LEU A 50 -10.37 5.37 8.61
C LEU A 50 -9.30 6.48 8.73
N PRO A 51 -8.57 6.62 9.86
CA PRO A 51 -7.53 7.64 9.98
C PRO A 51 -6.40 7.44 8.95
N SER A 52 -5.94 6.20 8.75
CA SER A 52 -4.93 5.89 7.72
C SER A 52 -5.33 6.38 6.33
N ARG A 53 -6.58 6.14 5.90
CA ARG A 53 -7.09 6.61 4.60
C ARG A 53 -7.30 8.12 4.57
N ALA A 54 -7.76 8.73 5.66
CA ALA A 54 -7.92 10.18 5.74
C ALA A 54 -6.57 10.90 5.58
N SER A 55 -5.53 10.41 6.25
CA SER A 55 -4.16 10.91 6.12
C SER A 55 -3.58 10.68 4.73
N LEU A 56 -3.80 9.51 4.12
CA LEU A 56 -3.35 9.19 2.76
C LEU A 56 -3.94 10.13 1.69
N ILE A 57 -5.23 10.47 1.82
CA ILE A 57 -5.92 11.36 0.85
C ILE A 57 -5.60 12.83 1.09
N THR A 58 -5.47 13.25 2.35
CA THR A 58 -5.21 14.66 2.69
C THR A 58 -3.73 15.04 2.65
N GLY A 59 -2.82 14.07 2.77
CA GLY A 59 -1.39 14.33 2.94
C GLY A 59 -1.05 14.97 4.29
N THR A 60 -1.93 14.84 5.28
CA THR A 60 -1.74 15.38 6.64
C THR A 60 -1.53 14.26 7.65
N ALA A 61 -0.89 14.56 8.77
CA ALA A 61 -0.74 13.59 9.86
C ALA A 61 -2.05 13.50 10.67
N ASP A 62 -2.35 12.32 11.20
CA ASP A 62 -3.64 12.02 11.85
C ASP A 62 -3.98 12.99 12.99
N THR A 63 -2.98 13.54 13.68
CA THR A 63 -3.16 14.56 14.74
C THR A 63 -3.83 15.85 14.26
N LYS A 64 -3.93 16.06 12.95
CA LYS A 64 -4.51 17.26 12.33
C LYS A 64 -5.82 16.98 11.57
N THR A 65 -6.23 15.72 11.51
CA THR A 65 -7.34 15.26 10.65
C THR A 65 -8.60 14.89 11.47
N VAL A 66 -8.54 15.03 12.80
CA VAL A 66 -9.65 14.78 13.75
C VAL A 66 -10.27 16.08 14.24
#